data_AF-A0A098GCT3-F1
#
_entry.id   AF-A0A098GCT3-F1
#
_cell.length_a   1.000
_cell.length_b   1.000
_cell.length_c   1.000
_cell.angle_alpha   90.00
_cell.angle_beta   90.00
_cell.angle_gamma   90.00
#
_symmetry.space_group_name_H-M   'P 1'
#
loop_
_entity.id
_entity.type
_entity.pdbx_description
1 polymer ?
#
loop_
_entity_poly.entity_id
_entity_poly.type
_entity_poly.pdbx_seq_one_letter_code
_entity_poly.pdbx_strand_id
1 'polypeptide(L)'
;MVKLMTEIGGLGRICPVPVITPIDTTTAQGRLMFNLFASLAEFEKDLIRERTMAGLSSARARGRTGGRPQGLTKQATEKACAAEALYRQGELTSEKIALQLGISKPTLYKYLKFRCVPIGFKDAQ
;
A
#
# COMPACT_ATOMS: atom_id res chain seq x y z
N MET A 1 -16.13 -2.72 -14.18
CA MET A 1 -16.50 -4.03 -14.76
C MET A 1 -16.42 -5.12 -13.68
N VAL A 2 -15.23 -5.58 -13.29
CA VAL A 2 -15.03 -6.62 -12.25
C VAL A 2 -15.76 -6.34 -10.91
N LYS A 3 -15.70 -5.10 -10.39
CA LYS A 3 -16.29 -4.76 -9.08
C LYS A 3 -17.82 -4.92 -9.02
N LEU A 4 -18.53 -4.68 -10.13
CA LEU A 4 -19.99 -4.84 -10.20
C LEU A 4 -20.41 -6.31 -10.31
N MET A 5 -19.63 -7.15 -11.00
CA MET A 5 -20.00 -8.55 -11.20
C MET A 5 -19.90 -9.38 -9.91
N THR A 6 -18.93 -9.08 -9.04
CA THR A 6 -18.75 -9.75 -7.76
C THR A 6 -19.83 -9.37 -6.73
N GLU A 7 -20.34 -8.13 -6.76
CA GLU A 7 -21.44 -7.70 -5.89
C GLU A 7 -22.80 -8.33 -6.26
N ILE A 8 -23.02 -8.67 -7.54
CA ILE A 8 -24.28 -9.26 -8.04
C ILE A 8 -24.36 -10.77 -7.74
N GLY A 9 -23.22 -11.47 -7.64
CA GLY A 9 -23.20 -12.92 -7.33
C GLY A 9 -23.75 -13.29 -5.96
N GLY A 10 -23.86 -12.33 -5.02
CA GLY A 10 -24.36 -12.55 -3.66
C GLY A 10 -25.82 -12.17 -3.42
N LEU A 11 -26.46 -11.43 -4.33
CA LEU A 11 -27.80 -10.89 -4.15
C LEU A 11 -28.58 -11.09 -5.44
N GLY A 12 -29.50 -12.06 -5.46
CA GLY A 12 -30.40 -12.36 -6.57
C GLY A 12 -31.42 -11.26 -6.86
N ARG A 13 -30.95 -10.03 -7.12
CA ARG A 13 -31.77 -8.87 -7.45
C ARG A 13 -31.53 -8.44 -8.89
N ILE A 14 -32.64 -8.13 -9.56
CA ILE A 14 -32.73 -7.50 -10.87
C ILE A 14 -32.12 -6.10 -10.76
N CYS A 15 -31.13 -5.77 -11.59
CA CYS A 15 -30.53 -4.44 -11.64
C CYS A 15 -31.40 -3.46 -12.46
N PRO A 16 -31.84 -2.31 -11.90
CA PRO A 16 -32.37 -1.22 -12.67
C PRO A 16 -31.22 -0.22 -12.96
N VAL A 17 -30.43 -0.48 -13.99
CA VAL A 17 -29.49 0.53 -14.54
C VAL A 17 -29.65 0.60 -16.06
N PRO A 18 -29.61 1.80 -16.66
CA PRO A 18 -29.93 1.94 -18.07
C PRO A 18 -28.73 1.61 -18.96
N VAL A 19 -29.07 1.25 -20.20
CA VAL A 19 -28.30 1.33 -21.46
C VAL A 19 -27.81 0.03 -22.11
N ILE A 20 -27.64 -1.12 -21.45
CA ILE A 20 -27.45 -2.39 -22.19
C ILE A 20 -28.13 -3.55 -21.48
N THR A 21 -29.46 -3.62 -21.60
CA THR A 21 -30.35 -4.72 -21.17
C THR A 21 -30.25 -5.18 -19.71
N PRO A 22 -31.33 -5.17 -18.92
CA PRO A 22 -31.31 -5.81 -17.61
C PRO A 22 -31.03 -7.32 -17.78
N ILE A 23 -29.87 -7.79 -17.35
CA ILE A 23 -29.52 -9.22 -17.37
C ILE A 23 -30.12 -9.86 -16.12
N ASP A 24 -31.18 -10.64 -16.32
CA ASP A 24 -31.83 -11.40 -15.26
C ASP A 24 -31.12 -12.74 -15.03
N THR A 25 -30.29 -12.81 -13.98
CA THR A 25 -29.53 -14.01 -13.59
C THR A 25 -30.41 -15.15 -13.06
N THR A 26 -31.73 -14.95 -12.91
CA THR A 26 -32.66 -16.03 -12.56
C THR A 26 -33.04 -16.90 -13.76
N THR A 27 -32.88 -16.39 -14.98
CA THR A 27 -33.13 -17.12 -16.23
C THR A 27 -31.90 -17.89 -16.72
N ALA A 28 -32.11 -18.98 -17.46
CA ALA A 28 -30.99 -19.75 -18.05
C ALA A 28 -30.15 -18.89 -19.03
N GLN A 29 -30.80 -18.01 -19.79
CA GLN A 29 -30.15 -17.07 -20.70
C GLN A 29 -29.31 -16.02 -19.96
N GLY A 30 -29.83 -15.43 -18.88
CA GLY A 30 -29.10 -14.43 -18.11
C GLY A 30 -27.91 -14.99 -17.33
N ARG A 31 -27.99 -16.25 -16.85
CA ARG A 31 -26.82 -16.95 -16.29
C ARG A 31 -25.71 -17.16 -17.32
N LEU A 32 -26.07 -17.54 -18.55
CA LEU A 32 -25.10 -17.72 -19.63
C LEU A 32 -24.38 -16.40 -19.95
N MET A 33 -25.12 -15.31 -20.13
CA MET A 33 -24.54 -13.99 -20.41
C MET A 33 -23.69 -13.48 -19.25
N PHE A 34 -24.15 -13.67 -18.01
CA PHE A 34 -23.36 -13.32 -16.83
C PHE A 34 -22.01 -14.06 -16.80
N ASN A 35 -22.01 -15.37 -17.06
CA ASN A 35 -20.78 -16.17 -17.08
C ASN A 35 -19.84 -15.74 -18.21
N LEU A 36 -20.38 -15.45 -19.40
CA LEU A 36 -19.58 -14.94 -20.51
C LEU A 36 -18.89 -13.61 -20.16
N PHE A 37 -19.65 -12.66 -19.60
CA PHE A 37 -19.08 -11.39 -19.15
C PHE A 37 -18.09 -11.57 -17.99
N ALA A 38 -18.29 -12.57 -17.12
CA ALA A 38 -17.39 -12.85 -16.03
C ALA A 38 -16.03 -13.32 -16.57
N SER A 39 -16.05 -14.26 -17.52
CA SER A 39 -14.84 -14.73 -18.20
C SER A 39 -14.15 -13.61 -19.00
N LEU A 40 -14.91 -12.73 -19.65
CA LEU A 40 -14.34 -11.56 -20.33
C LEU A 40 -13.69 -10.58 -19.35
N ALA A 41 -14.31 -10.35 -18.19
CA ALA A 41 -13.76 -9.47 -17.16
C ALA A 41 -12.45 -10.01 -16.56
N GLU A 42 -12.34 -11.34 -16.41
CA GLU A 42 -11.11 -12.01 -16.02
C GLU A 42 -10.03 -11.88 -17.09
N PHE A 43 -10.38 -12.12 -18.35
CA PHE A 43 -9.47 -11.96 -19.48
C PHE A 43 -8.90 -10.54 -19.59
N GLU A 44 -9.73 -9.50 -19.46
CA GLU A 44 -9.26 -8.11 -19.48
C GLU A 44 -8.28 -7.82 -18.34
N LYS A 45 -8.56 -8.34 -17.15
CA LYS A 45 -7.68 -8.16 -15.98
C LYS A 45 -6.32 -8.81 -16.20
N ASP A 46 -6.28 -10.01 -16.76
CA ASP A 46 -5.04 -10.71 -17.06
C ASP A 46 -4.23 -9.99 -18.13
N LEU A 47 -4.89 -9.49 -19.18
CA LEU A 47 -4.25 -8.74 -20.24
C LEU A 47 -3.65 -7.40 -19.75
N ILE A 48 -4.31 -6.71 -18.80
CA ILE A 48 -3.75 -5.52 -18.13
C ILE A 48 -2.52 -5.90 -17.29
N ARG A 49 -2.57 -7.03 -16.60
CA ARG A 49 -1.47 -7.53 -15.78
C ARG A 49 -0.24 -7.84 -16.64
N GLU A 50 -0.41 -8.54 -17.74
CA GLU A 50 0.66 -8.86 -18.69
C GLU A 50 1.35 -7.59 -19.20
N ARG A 51 0.57 -6.58 -19.63
CA ARG A 51 1.10 -5.29 -20.08
C ARG A 51 1.86 -4.55 -18.98
N THR A 52 1.34 -4.58 -17.76
CA THR A 52 2.03 -3.96 -16.61
C THR A 52 3.36 -4.64 -16.32
N MET A 53 3.40 -5.97 -16.38
CA MET A 53 4.63 -6.75 -16.19
C MET A 53 5.66 -6.48 -17.29
N ALA A 54 5.24 -6.40 -18.56
CA ALA A 54 6.10 -6.02 -19.67
C ALA A 54 6.64 -4.59 -19.54
N GLY A 55 5.81 -3.64 -19.06
CA GLY A 55 6.25 -2.28 -18.77
C GLY A 55 7.29 -2.23 -17.64
N LEU A 56 7.07 -3.00 -16.56
CA LEU A 56 7.99 -3.11 -15.44
C LEU A 56 9.32 -3.76 -15.83
N SER A 57 9.31 -4.83 -16.63
CA SER A 57 10.54 -5.46 -17.11
C SER A 57 11.36 -4.51 -17.98
N SER A 58 10.70 -3.81 -18.90
CA SER A 58 11.31 -2.77 -19.75
C SER A 58 11.90 -1.63 -18.91
N ALA A 59 11.19 -1.17 -17.88
CA ALA A 59 11.68 -0.12 -16.98
C ALA A 59 12.89 -0.58 -16.14
N ARG A 60 12.89 -1.82 -15.67
CA ARG A 60 14.03 -2.42 -14.94
C ARG A 60 15.24 -2.59 -15.84
N ALA A 61 15.06 -2.99 -17.10
CA ALA A 61 16.14 -3.09 -18.08
C ALA A 61 16.81 -1.71 -18.35
N ARG A 62 16.02 -0.62 -18.29
CA ARG A 62 16.54 0.77 -18.32
C ARG A 62 17.20 1.23 -17.00
N GLY A 63 17.36 0.35 -16.01
CA GLY A 63 17.99 0.66 -14.73
C GLY A 63 17.08 1.39 -13.72
N ARG A 64 15.76 1.46 -13.95
CA ARG A 64 14.85 2.03 -12.93
C ARG A 64 14.62 1.02 -11.81
N THR A 65 15.14 1.34 -10.63
CA THR A 65 14.81 0.65 -9.38
C THR A 65 13.49 1.22 -8.85
N GLY A 66 12.38 0.52 -9.13
CA GLY A 66 11.07 0.89 -8.59
C GLY A 66 10.97 0.71 -7.06
N GLY A 67 9.82 1.03 -6.49
CA GLY A 67 9.57 0.91 -5.04
C GLY A 67 9.92 2.17 -4.24
N ARG A 68 9.82 2.08 -2.91
CA ARG A 68 10.13 3.20 -2.02
C ARG A 68 11.66 3.42 -1.98
N PRO A 69 12.16 4.65 -2.16
CA PRO A 69 13.59 4.93 -2.08
C PRO A 69 14.15 4.49 -0.72
N GLN A 70 15.33 3.87 -0.76
CA GLN A 70 16.03 3.43 0.45
C GLN A 70 16.68 4.63 1.15
N GLY A 71 16.63 4.62 2.48
CA GLY A 71 17.25 5.66 3.31
C GLY A 71 16.29 6.71 3.86
N LEU A 72 16.88 7.67 4.57
CA LEU A 72 16.20 8.83 5.12
C LEU A 72 16.23 9.96 4.07
N THR A 73 15.12 10.68 3.92
CA THR A 73 15.13 11.98 3.24
C THR A 73 16.06 12.95 3.96
N LYS A 74 16.49 14.04 3.29
CA LYS A 74 17.36 15.07 3.91
C LYS A 74 16.81 15.57 5.25
N GLN A 75 15.54 15.95 5.27
CA GLN A 75 14.80 16.34 6.49
C GLN A 75 14.80 15.24 7.56
N ALA A 76 14.65 13.97 7.17
CA ALA A 76 14.65 12.86 8.11
C ALA A 76 16.05 12.57 8.66
N THR A 77 17.11 12.91 7.91
CA THR A 77 18.51 12.82 8.34
C THR A 77 18.84 13.91 9.37
N GLU A 78 18.37 15.14 9.15
CA GLU A 78 18.49 16.24 10.13
C GLU A 78 17.80 15.88 11.44
N LYS A 79 16.56 15.37 11.37
CA LYS A 79 15.83 14.89 12.54
C LYS A 79 16.53 13.71 13.23
N ALA A 80 17.18 12.82 12.48
CA ALA A 80 17.95 11.72 13.05
C ALA A 80 19.20 12.21 13.80
N CYS A 81 19.86 13.26 13.29
CA CYS A 81 20.99 13.91 13.97
C CYS A 81 20.54 14.57 15.29
N ALA A 82 19.43 15.31 15.26
CA ALA A 82 18.86 15.92 16.46
C ALA A 82 18.40 14.86 17.48
N ALA A 83 17.77 13.78 17.01
CA ALA A 83 17.39 12.64 17.85
C ALA A 83 18.59 11.99 18.54
N GLU A 84 19.70 11.79 17.82
CA GLU A 84 20.93 11.24 18.39
C GLU A 84 21.51 12.15 19.47
N ALA A 85 21.58 13.46 19.23
CA ALA A 85 22.10 14.42 20.19
C ALA A 85 21.28 14.41 21.49
N LEU A 86 19.95 14.48 21.39
CA LEU A 86 19.04 14.46 22.54
C LEU A 86 19.09 13.12 23.28
N TYR A 87 19.21 12.00 22.56
CA TYR A 87 19.31 10.67 23.17
C TYR A 87 20.63 10.47 23.91
N ARG A 88 21.75 11.00 23.39
CA ARG A 88 23.07 10.94 24.05
C ARG A 88 23.15 11.82 25.29
N GLN A 89 22.43 12.95 25.33
CA GLN A 89 22.34 13.80 26.53
C GLN A 89 21.65 13.06 27.69
N GLY A 90 20.69 12.18 27.40
CA GLY A 90 20.08 11.29 28.40
C GLY A 90 19.16 11.98 29.42
N GLU A 91 18.88 13.27 29.25
CA GLU A 91 18.03 14.06 30.16
C GLU A 91 16.52 13.90 29.89
N LEU A 92 16.15 13.50 28.67
CA LEU A 92 14.77 13.40 28.20
C LEU A 92 14.36 11.94 27.97
N THR A 93 13.16 11.58 28.43
CA THR A 93 12.53 10.29 28.10
C THR A 93 12.34 10.17 26.58
N SER A 94 12.45 8.95 26.06
CA SER A 94 12.24 8.64 24.63
C SER A 94 10.93 9.20 24.05
N GLU A 95 9.88 9.29 24.86
CA GLU A 95 8.58 9.87 24.48
C GLU A 95 8.61 11.40 24.34
N LYS A 96 9.30 12.10 25.23
CA LYS A 96 9.47 13.55 25.17
C LYS A 96 10.33 13.95 23.96
N ILE A 97 11.36 13.16 23.67
CA ILE A 97 12.21 13.35 22.47
C ILE A 97 11.37 13.20 21.19
N ALA A 98 10.52 12.18 21.13
CA ALA A 98 9.63 11.95 20.00
C ALA A 98 8.64 13.11 19.80
N LEU A 99 8.06 13.62 20.88
CA LEU A 99 7.15 14.76 20.86
C LEU A 99 7.85 16.04 20.37
N GLN A 100 9.04 16.34 20.90
CA GLN A 100 9.80 17.55 20.57
C GLN A 100 10.24 17.58 19.10
N LEU A 101 10.56 16.43 18.51
CA LEU A 101 10.94 16.30 17.10
C LEU A 101 9.73 16.13 16.14
N GLY A 102 8.52 16.02 16.71
CA GLY A 102 7.28 15.76 15.97
C GLY A 102 7.33 14.44 15.20
N ILE A 103 7.89 13.40 15.80
CA ILE A 103 8.01 12.05 15.21
C ILE A 103 7.37 11.00 16.10
N SER A 104 6.97 9.88 15.52
CA SER A 104 6.46 8.75 16.31
C SER A 104 7.61 8.01 17.03
N LYS A 105 7.32 7.39 18.18
CA LYS A 105 8.26 6.53 18.94
C LYS A 105 8.97 5.47 18.07
N PRO A 106 8.29 4.71 17.18
CA PRO A 106 9.00 3.77 16.30
C PRO A 106 9.89 4.46 15.26
N THR A 107 9.52 5.66 14.80
CA THR A 107 10.39 6.46 13.90
C THR A 107 11.67 6.89 14.62
N LEU A 108 11.58 7.28 15.90
CA LEU A 108 12.75 7.62 16.72
C LEU A 108 13.73 6.44 16.79
N TYR A 109 13.26 5.25 17.16
CA TYR A 109 14.11 4.05 17.20
C TYR A 109 14.67 3.67 15.83
N LYS A 110 13.90 3.87 14.76
CA LYS A 110 14.39 3.66 13.38
C LYS A 110 15.54 4.62 13.05
N TYR A 111 15.48 5.87 13.50
CA TYR A 111 16.55 6.85 13.30
C TYR A 111 17.80 6.50 14.12
N LEU A 112 17.62 6.12 15.39
CA LEU A 112 18.72 5.68 16.26
C LEU A 112 19.43 4.44 15.70
N LYS A 113 18.66 3.46 15.20
CA LYS A 113 19.20 2.27 14.51
C LYS A 113 19.94 2.64 13.23
N PHE A 114 19.41 3.57 12.44
CA PHE A 114 20.08 4.06 11.22
C PHE A 114 21.39 4.78 11.53
N ARG A 115 21.48 5.45 12.69
CA ARG A 115 22.68 6.15 13.17
C ARG A 115 23.61 5.26 14.02
N CYS A 116 23.31 3.96 14.14
CA CYS A 116 24.09 2.99 14.93
C CYS A 116 24.27 3.39 16.41
N VAL A 117 23.28 4.08 17.00
CA VAL A 117 23.32 4.44 18.42
C VAL A 117 22.93 3.22 19.27
N PRO A 118 23.72 2.84 20.30
CA PRO A 118 23.36 1.74 21.19
C PRO A 118 22.12 2.10 22.01
N ILE A 119 21.06 1.31 21.86
CA ILE A 119 19.80 1.51 22.59
C ILE A 119 19.93 0.78 23.94
N GLY A 120 20.01 1.54 25.02
CA GLY A 120 20.10 1.02 26.38
C GLY A 120 18.72 0.80 27.01
N PHE A 121 18.57 -0.26 27.81
CA PHE A 121 17.39 -0.71 28.57
C PHE A 121 16.89 0.28 29.67
N LYS A 122 16.96 1.60 29.45
CA LYS A 122 16.60 2.60 30.48
C LYS A 122 15.13 3.03 30.48
N ASP A 123 14.31 2.58 29.54
CA ASP A 123 12.88 2.95 29.45
C ASP A 123 11.93 2.05 30.28
N ALA A 124 12.44 1.34 31.31
CA ALA A 124 11.68 0.42 32.15
C ALA A 124 11.46 0.90 33.60
N GLN A 125 11.44 2.22 33.84
CA GLN A 125 10.98 2.84 35.08
C GLN A 125 9.83 3.79 34.80
#